data_AF-A0A2E9KZZ7-F1
#
_entry.id   AF-A0A2E9KZZ7-F1
#
_cell.length_a   1.000
_cell.length_b   1.000
_cell.length_c   1.000
_cell.angle_alpha   90.00
_cell.angle_beta   90.00
_cell.angle_gamma   90.00
#
_symmetry.space_group_name_H-M   'P 1'
#
loop_
_entity.id
_entity.type
_entity.pdbx_description
1 polymer ?
#
loop_
_entity_poly.entity_id
_entity_poly.type
_entity_poly.pdbx_seq_one_letter_code
_entity_poly.pdbx_strand_id
1 'polypeptide(L)'
;MKDPNVTPSWYLIEEEEPRSGSFNMAADEWLLRQQSSGMVPTLRLYRWNRWTLSLGRNEKLDEEFDLDWCRQRNIVVLRRTTGGRAVLHGGDLTYSLIGCLQEPPFCGGPIETYELIAQGFYQFFEEIGLKPQIQERKSSAPMTSHVCFSAPAAYEILLQERKVIGNAQRVIMSGQYVPGQARSRSFLQHGSIPLQD
;
A
#
# COMPACT_ATOMS: atom_id res chain seq x y z
N MET A 1 13.99 -21.32 -20.84
CA MET A 1 12.99 -22.20 -20.22
C MET A 1 13.10 -22.03 -18.72
N LYS A 2 12.06 -21.51 -18.04
CA LYS A 2 12.02 -21.40 -16.58
C LYS A 2 11.62 -22.77 -16.02
N ASP A 3 12.33 -23.26 -15.01
CA ASP A 3 12.10 -24.54 -14.32
C ASP A 3 10.72 -24.53 -13.63
N PRO A 4 9.83 -25.52 -13.88
CA PRO A 4 8.50 -25.58 -13.27
C PRO A 4 8.49 -25.82 -11.75
N ASN A 5 9.64 -26.11 -11.12
CA ASN A 5 9.75 -26.34 -9.68
C ASN A 5 10.27 -25.13 -8.87
N VAL A 6 10.54 -23.99 -9.50
CA VAL A 6 10.85 -22.76 -8.76
C VAL A 6 9.54 -22.08 -8.41
N THR A 7 9.04 -22.33 -7.21
CA THR A 7 8.08 -21.42 -6.56
C THR A 7 8.69 -20.01 -6.64
N PRO A 8 7.97 -19.00 -7.15
CA PRO A 8 8.49 -17.63 -7.11
C PRO A 8 8.78 -17.31 -5.65
N SER A 9 10.07 -17.15 -5.31
CA SER A 9 10.51 -16.86 -3.95
C SER A 9 10.24 -15.38 -3.70
N TRP A 10 9.37 -15.06 -2.75
CA TRP A 10 9.16 -13.66 -2.35
C TRP A 10 10.15 -13.29 -1.24
N TYR A 11 10.54 -12.03 -1.18
CA TYR A 11 11.15 -11.50 0.04
C TYR A 11 10.04 -11.10 1.00
N LEU A 12 10.10 -11.66 2.21
CA LEU A 12 9.28 -11.24 3.33
C LEU A 12 10.17 -10.45 4.31
N ILE A 13 9.77 -9.22 4.61
CA ILE A 13 10.40 -8.38 5.63
C ILE A 13 9.38 -8.15 6.73
N GLU A 14 9.57 -8.79 7.87
CA GLU A 14 8.77 -8.55 9.08
C GLU A 14 9.57 -7.65 10.01
N GLU A 15 9.10 -6.42 10.21
CA GLU A 15 9.71 -5.53 11.20
C GLU A 15 9.26 -5.98 12.60
N GLU A 16 10.19 -6.53 13.37
CA GLU A 16 9.93 -6.95 14.75
C GLU A 16 9.47 -5.79 15.64
N GLU A 17 10.08 -4.61 15.43
CA GLU A 17 9.83 -3.42 16.24
C GLU A 17 9.14 -2.31 15.43
N PRO A 18 8.17 -1.58 16.04
CA PRO A 18 7.59 -0.41 15.41
C PRO A 18 8.65 0.64 15.04
N ARG A 19 8.54 1.20 13.83
CA ARG A 19 9.49 2.19 13.32
C ARG A 19 8.88 3.59 13.25
N SER A 20 9.73 4.60 13.13
CA SER A 20 9.26 5.97 12.87
C SER A 20 8.57 6.05 11.51
N GLY A 21 7.57 6.91 11.40
CA GLY A 21 6.88 7.10 10.12
C GLY A 21 7.82 7.53 8.99
N SER A 22 8.80 8.40 9.27
CA SER A 22 9.82 8.80 8.31
C SER A 22 10.67 7.61 7.83
N PHE A 23 11.04 6.69 8.72
CA PHE A 23 11.78 5.49 8.34
C PHE A 23 10.93 4.58 7.45
N ASN A 24 9.68 4.32 7.83
CA ASN A 24 8.78 3.48 7.04
C ASN A 24 8.60 4.01 5.62
N MET A 25 8.35 5.32 5.47
CA MET A 25 8.22 5.94 4.15
C MET A 25 9.52 5.87 3.34
N ALA A 26 10.68 6.08 3.99
CA ALA A 26 11.97 6.01 3.32
C ALA A 26 12.33 4.58 2.88
N ALA A 27 12.04 3.57 3.71
CA ALA A 27 12.25 2.17 3.40
C ALA A 27 11.38 1.74 2.20
N ASP A 28 10.09 2.06 2.23
CA ASP A 28 9.16 1.72 1.15
C ASP A 28 9.56 2.43 -0.17
N GLU A 29 9.98 3.70 -0.10
CA GLU A 29 10.49 4.41 -1.28
C GLU A 29 11.80 3.81 -1.81
N TRP A 30 12.71 3.45 -0.92
CA TRP A 30 13.99 2.86 -1.31
C TRP A 30 13.77 1.51 -2.00
N LEU A 31 12.96 0.62 -1.40
CA LEU A 31 12.60 -0.69 -1.98
C LEU A 31 11.97 -0.52 -3.37
N LEU A 32 11.02 0.41 -3.51
CA LEU A 32 10.40 0.71 -4.80
C LEU A 32 11.43 1.15 -5.87
N ARG A 33 12.42 1.95 -5.49
CA ARG A 33 13.45 2.46 -6.42
C ARG A 33 14.45 1.38 -6.82
N GLN A 34 14.77 0.46 -5.90
CA GLN A 34 15.67 -0.66 -6.19
C GLN A 34 15.02 -1.73 -7.05
N GLN A 35 13.69 -1.90 -6.96
CA GLN A 35 13.01 -2.97 -7.69
C GLN A 35 13.19 -2.84 -9.20
N SER A 36 13.43 -3.98 -9.85
CA SER A 36 13.63 -4.06 -11.29
C SER A 36 13.15 -5.40 -11.86
N SER A 37 13.03 -5.49 -13.19
CA SER A 37 12.76 -6.75 -13.90
C SER A 37 13.82 -7.78 -13.55
N GLY A 38 13.40 -9.03 -13.37
CA GLY A 38 14.21 -10.13 -12.86
C GLY A 38 14.36 -10.19 -11.33
N MET A 39 13.96 -9.16 -10.58
CA MET A 39 13.90 -9.23 -9.12
C MET A 39 12.55 -9.79 -8.66
N VAL A 40 12.60 -10.55 -7.58
CA VAL A 40 11.39 -11.08 -6.95
C VAL A 40 10.62 -10.00 -6.17
N PRO A 41 9.30 -10.16 -5.95
CA PRO A 41 8.53 -9.22 -5.15
C PRO A 41 8.95 -9.19 -3.68
N THR A 42 8.70 -8.06 -3.02
CA THR A 42 8.91 -7.89 -1.58
C THR A 42 7.61 -7.56 -0.89
N LEU A 43 7.19 -8.38 0.06
CA LEU A 43 6.17 -8.05 1.05
C LEU A 43 6.87 -7.60 2.34
N ARG A 44 6.56 -6.39 2.81
CA ARG A 44 7.06 -5.86 4.08
C ARG A 44 5.88 -5.58 5.00
N LEU A 45 5.96 -6.03 6.25
CA LEU A 45 4.97 -5.86 7.30
C LEU A 45 5.58 -5.04 8.43
N TYR A 46 4.91 -3.99 8.87
CA TYR A 46 5.45 -3.08 9.88
C TYR A 46 4.38 -2.35 10.70
N ARG A 47 4.82 -1.80 11.83
CA ARG A 47 4.02 -0.96 12.74
C ARG A 47 4.67 0.41 12.93
N TRP A 48 3.91 1.32 13.52
CA TRP A 48 4.30 2.71 13.74
C TRP A 48 4.63 2.94 15.21
N ASN A 49 5.78 3.54 15.50
CA ASN A 49 6.25 3.73 16.88
C ASN A 49 5.53 4.86 17.63
N ARG A 50 4.71 5.65 16.94
CA ARG A 50 3.84 6.70 17.49
C ARG A 50 2.75 7.06 16.48
N TRP A 51 1.72 7.75 16.98
CA TRP A 51 0.67 8.31 16.13
C TRP A 51 1.27 9.14 14.99
N THR A 52 0.93 8.76 13.77
CA THR A 52 1.47 9.39 12.55
C THR A 52 0.35 9.63 11.56
N LEU A 53 0.12 10.88 11.19
CA LEU A 53 -0.75 11.26 10.08
C LEU A 53 0.06 11.27 8.78
N SER A 54 -0.21 10.29 7.91
CA SER A 54 0.36 10.27 6.57
C SER A 54 -0.56 10.99 5.59
N LEU A 55 -0.06 12.01 4.91
CA LEU A 55 -0.75 12.75 3.86
C LEU A 55 -0.46 12.11 2.51
N GLY A 56 -1.46 12.03 1.63
CA GLY A 56 -1.25 11.58 0.26
C GLY A 56 -0.30 12.48 -0.51
N ARG A 57 0.40 11.95 -1.52
CA ARG A 57 1.39 12.71 -2.32
C ARG A 57 0.89 14.06 -2.80
N ASN A 58 -0.34 14.11 -3.30
CA ASN A 58 -0.94 15.30 -3.89
C ASN A 58 -2.04 15.93 -3.01
N GLU A 59 -2.18 15.45 -1.77
CA GLU A 59 -3.17 15.98 -0.84
C GLU A 59 -2.76 17.36 -0.37
N LYS A 60 -3.66 18.33 -0.51
CA LYS A 60 -3.43 19.68 -0.05
C LYS A 60 -3.52 19.70 1.47
N LEU A 61 -2.60 20.44 2.08
CA LEU A 61 -2.66 20.75 3.49
C LEU A 61 -3.38 22.10 3.61
N ASP A 62 -4.68 22.03 3.85
CA ASP A 62 -5.57 23.18 3.98
C ASP A 62 -6.08 23.32 5.43
N GLU A 63 -7.05 24.21 5.63
CA GLU A 63 -7.62 24.54 6.95
C GLU A 63 -8.36 23.38 7.64
N GLU A 64 -8.65 22.29 6.93
CA GLU A 64 -9.22 21.08 7.55
C GLU A 64 -8.19 20.34 8.42
N PHE A 65 -6.90 20.61 8.24
CA PHE A 65 -5.83 20.00 9.02
C PHE A 65 -5.40 20.88 10.21
N ASP A 66 -5.82 20.50 11.41
CA ASP A 66 -5.36 21.12 12.65
C ASP A 66 -3.95 20.63 13.03
N LEU A 67 -2.93 21.28 12.46
CA LEU A 67 -1.52 20.98 12.71
C LEU A 67 -1.09 21.30 14.15
N ASP A 68 -1.73 22.29 14.78
CA ASP A 68 -1.40 22.65 16.16
C ASP A 68 -1.90 21.58 17.13
N TRP A 69 -3.10 21.04 16.89
CA TRP A 69 -3.61 19.88 17.61
C TRP A 69 -2.73 18.66 17.44
N CYS A 70 -2.23 18.41 16.22
CA CYS A 70 -1.27 17.34 15.96
C CYS A 70 0.03 17.52 16.76
N ARG A 71 0.60 18.73 16.76
CA ARG A 71 1.82 19.04 17.54
C ARG A 71 1.60 18.85 19.03
N GLN A 72 0.50 19.38 19.57
CA GLN A 72 0.15 19.26 21.00
C GLN A 72 0.00 17.80 21.46
N ARG A 73 -0.39 16.90 20.55
CA ARG A 73 -0.56 15.47 20.81
C ARG A 73 0.61 14.60 20.38
N ASN A 74 1.72 15.20 19.98
CA ASN A 74 2.90 14.50 19.48
C ASN A 74 2.61 13.57 18.27
N ILE A 75 1.64 13.97 17.44
CA ILE A 75 1.31 13.28 16.18
C ILE A 75 2.26 13.76 15.11
N VAL A 76 3.02 12.83 14.52
CA VAL A 76 3.90 13.15 13.40
C VAL A 76 3.07 13.33 12.15
N VAL A 77 3.26 14.45 11.44
CA VAL A 77 2.62 14.67 10.14
C VAL A 77 3.67 14.54 9.05
N LEU A 78 3.45 13.66 8.08
CA LEU A 78 4.37 13.42 6.96
C LEU A 78 3.62 13.22 5.65
N ARG A 79 4.34 13.18 4.54
CA ARG A 79 3.77 12.92 3.22
C ARG A 79 4.33 11.63 2.63
N ARG A 80 3.44 10.76 2.16
CA ARG A 80 3.83 9.49 1.52
C ARG A 80 4.00 9.64 0.02
N THR A 81 4.72 8.70 -0.60
CA THR A 81 5.02 8.74 -2.05
C THR A 81 3.82 8.35 -2.91
N THR A 82 2.86 7.58 -2.36
CA THR A 82 1.61 7.20 -3.01
C THR A 82 0.55 8.31 -2.91
N GLY A 83 -0.48 8.23 -3.76
CA GLY A 83 -1.66 9.10 -3.64
C GLY A 83 -2.60 8.72 -2.48
N GLY A 84 -3.87 9.08 -2.63
CA GLY A 84 -4.92 8.89 -1.61
C GLY A 84 -5.05 10.09 -0.67
N ARG A 85 -5.88 9.96 0.36
CA ARG A 85 -6.09 10.99 1.39
C ARG A 85 -5.41 10.64 2.72
N ALA A 86 -5.53 11.50 3.71
CA ALA A 86 -4.81 11.33 4.96
C ALA A 86 -5.23 10.06 5.71
N VAL A 87 -4.25 9.39 6.34
CA VAL A 87 -4.46 8.21 7.17
C VAL A 87 -3.73 8.42 8.50
N LEU A 88 -4.44 8.20 9.60
CA LEU A 88 -3.85 8.21 10.93
C LEU A 88 -3.41 6.79 11.29
N HIS A 89 -2.12 6.63 11.56
CA HIS A 89 -1.48 5.37 11.92
C HIS A 89 -1.13 5.34 13.41
N GLY A 90 -1.05 4.16 14.01
CA GLY A 90 -0.65 3.94 15.41
C GLY A 90 -1.32 2.74 16.07
N GLY A 91 -2.48 2.32 15.56
CA GLY A 91 -3.23 1.13 15.99
C GLY A 91 -3.35 0.05 14.92
N ASP A 92 -2.56 0.16 13.85
CA ASP A 92 -2.66 -0.64 12.63
C ASP A 92 -1.40 -1.46 12.35
N LEU A 93 -1.59 -2.59 11.65
CA LEU A 93 -0.54 -3.27 10.90
C LEU A 93 -0.53 -2.68 9.49
N THR A 94 0.62 -2.16 9.06
CA THR A 94 0.79 -1.70 7.68
C THR A 94 1.54 -2.75 6.89
N TYR A 95 1.04 -3.05 5.70
CA TYR A 95 1.77 -3.81 4.70
C TYR A 95 2.25 -2.87 3.59
N SER A 96 3.38 -3.20 2.99
CA SER A 96 3.81 -2.65 1.70
C SER A 96 4.28 -3.78 0.81
N LEU A 97 3.78 -3.81 -0.42
CA LEU A 97 4.11 -4.77 -1.45
C LEU A 97 4.76 -4.06 -2.62
N ILE A 98 5.96 -4.49 -2.95
CA ILE A 98 6.78 -3.98 -4.03
C ILE A 98 6.96 -5.07 -5.07
N GLY A 99 6.70 -4.74 -6.34
CA GLY A 99 6.85 -5.68 -7.44
C GLY A 99 7.17 -4.99 -8.77
N CYS A 100 7.35 -5.79 -9.82
CA CYS A 100 7.64 -5.33 -11.16
C CYS A 100 6.50 -5.74 -12.09
N LEU A 101 5.92 -4.79 -12.84
CA LEU A 101 4.76 -5.03 -13.70
C LEU A 101 5.08 -5.86 -14.95
N GLN A 102 6.36 -6.13 -15.19
CA GLN A 102 6.84 -7.00 -16.26
C GLN A 102 7.13 -8.43 -15.79
N GLU A 103 7.03 -8.71 -14.49
CA GLU A 103 7.34 -10.02 -13.93
C GLU A 103 6.09 -10.65 -13.29
N PRO A 104 5.92 -11.98 -13.43
CA PRO A 104 4.90 -12.70 -12.67
C PRO A 104 5.10 -12.54 -11.15
N PRO A 105 4.02 -12.49 -10.36
CA PRO A 105 2.62 -12.61 -10.80
C PRO A 105 1.98 -11.28 -11.24
N PHE A 106 2.73 -10.17 -11.22
CA PHE A 106 2.18 -8.80 -11.36
C PHE A 106 2.13 -8.28 -12.80
N CYS A 107 1.99 -9.16 -13.78
CA CYS A 107 1.91 -8.78 -15.19
C CYS A 107 0.66 -7.93 -15.46
N GLY A 108 0.82 -6.70 -15.94
CA GLY A 108 -0.31 -5.85 -16.34
C GLY A 108 -0.19 -4.40 -15.89
N GLY A 109 -1.33 -3.80 -15.56
CA GLY A 109 -1.44 -2.42 -15.11
C GLY A 109 -1.74 -2.30 -13.61
N PRO A 110 -1.98 -1.06 -13.15
CA PRO A 110 -2.31 -0.79 -11.77
C PRO A 110 -3.57 -1.52 -11.27
N ILE A 111 -4.58 -1.69 -12.12
CA ILE A 111 -5.87 -2.28 -11.75
C ILE A 111 -5.70 -3.79 -11.54
N GLU A 112 -5.00 -4.47 -12.45
CA GLU A 112 -4.73 -5.90 -12.38
C GLU A 112 -3.88 -6.25 -11.15
N THR A 113 -2.94 -5.37 -10.81
CA THR A 113 -2.14 -5.50 -9.58
C THR A 113 -3.01 -5.34 -8.33
N TYR A 114 -3.91 -4.35 -8.32
CA TYR A 114 -4.85 -4.14 -7.23
C TYR A 114 -5.76 -5.36 -7.01
N GLU A 115 -6.32 -5.89 -8.09
CA GLU A 115 -7.20 -7.06 -8.07
C GLU A 115 -6.47 -8.29 -7.51
N LEU A 116 -5.27 -8.57 -8.01
CA LEU A 116 -4.46 -9.70 -7.54
C LEU A 116 -4.15 -9.60 -6.03
N ILE A 117 -3.78 -8.40 -5.56
CA ILE A 117 -3.48 -8.19 -4.14
C ILE A 117 -4.76 -8.30 -3.29
N ALA A 118 -5.89 -7.77 -3.77
CA ALA A 118 -7.17 -7.89 -3.09
C ALA A 118 -7.60 -9.36 -2.98
N GLN A 119 -7.43 -10.17 -4.03
CA GLN A 119 -7.68 -11.61 -3.98
C GLN A 119 -6.79 -12.32 -2.95
N GLY A 120 -5.52 -11.93 -2.83
CA GLY A 120 -4.62 -12.45 -1.79
C GLY A 120 -5.14 -12.14 -0.38
N PHE A 121 -5.57 -10.90 -0.12
CA PHE A 121 -6.17 -10.54 1.17
C PHE A 121 -7.51 -11.22 1.42
N TYR A 122 -8.33 -11.42 0.39
CA TYR A 122 -9.58 -12.15 0.49
C TYR A 122 -9.31 -13.58 0.99
N GLN A 123 -8.39 -14.31 0.37
CA GLN A 123 -8.03 -15.66 0.81
C GLN A 123 -7.46 -15.66 2.23
N PHE A 124 -6.56 -14.72 2.54
CA PHE A 124 -6.03 -14.58 3.89
C PHE A 124 -7.14 -14.41 4.95
N PHE A 125 -8.11 -13.53 4.71
CA PHE A 125 -9.20 -13.31 5.65
C PHE A 125 -10.15 -14.51 5.77
N GLU A 126 -10.41 -15.23 4.68
CA GLU A 126 -11.16 -16.49 4.73
C GLU A 126 -10.42 -17.55 5.56
N GLU A 127 -9.12 -17.71 5.37
CA GLU A 127 -8.29 -18.69 6.08
C GLU A 127 -8.28 -18.48 7.60
N ILE A 128 -8.32 -17.22 8.05
CA ILE A 128 -8.42 -16.90 9.48
C ILE A 128 -9.88 -16.92 10.01
N GLY A 129 -10.82 -17.42 9.22
CA GLY A 129 -12.21 -17.66 9.62
C GLY A 129 -13.13 -16.44 9.51
N LEU A 130 -12.72 -15.38 8.81
CA LEU A 130 -13.55 -14.21 8.55
C LEU A 130 -14.32 -14.37 7.24
N LYS A 131 -15.28 -13.46 7.00
CA LYS A 131 -16.15 -13.45 5.80
C LYS A 131 -15.87 -12.20 4.97
N PRO A 132 -14.75 -12.16 4.23
CA PRO A 132 -14.43 -11.03 3.37
C PRO A 132 -15.40 -10.92 2.22
N GLN A 133 -15.60 -9.69 1.76
CA GLN A 133 -16.24 -9.37 0.49
C GLN A 133 -15.31 -8.46 -0.30
N ILE A 134 -15.22 -8.69 -1.61
CA ILE A 134 -14.58 -7.75 -2.53
C ILE A 134 -15.66 -6.86 -3.12
N GLN A 135 -15.52 -5.55 -2.92
CA GLN A 135 -16.35 -4.57 -3.61
C GLN A 135 -15.64 -4.09 -4.87
N GLU A 136 -16.12 -4.57 -6.01
CA GLU A 136 -15.79 -4.01 -7.31
C GLU A 136 -16.58 -2.72 -7.54
N ARG A 137 -15.92 -1.67 -8.02
CA ARG A 137 -16.62 -0.41 -8.29
C ARG A 137 -17.43 -0.54 -9.58
N LYS A 138 -18.76 -0.49 -9.48
CA LYS A 138 -19.61 -0.05 -10.61
C LYS A 138 -19.40 1.45 -10.79
N SER A 139 -19.07 1.88 -12.01
CA SER A 139 -18.84 3.29 -12.35
C SER A 139 -19.96 4.21 -11.85
N SER A 140 -19.57 5.43 -11.40
CA SER A 140 -20.39 6.62 -11.08
C SER A 140 -20.93 6.77 -9.65
N ALA A 141 -20.20 7.54 -8.82
CA ALA A 141 -20.79 8.36 -7.77
C ALA A 141 -19.96 9.66 -7.62
N PRO A 142 -20.59 10.86 -7.50
CA PRO A 142 -19.87 12.12 -7.38
C PRO A 142 -19.15 12.22 -6.02
N MET A 143 -17.99 12.86 -6.03
CA MET A 143 -17.08 12.98 -4.89
C MET A 143 -17.52 14.13 -3.97
N THR A 144 -18.16 13.82 -2.83
CA THR A 144 -18.79 14.83 -1.94
C THR A 144 -18.26 14.89 -0.50
N SER A 145 -17.18 14.19 -0.13
CA SER A 145 -16.56 14.33 1.21
C SER A 145 -15.06 14.10 1.18
N HIS A 146 -14.31 14.69 2.13
CA HIS A 146 -12.84 14.79 2.20
C HIS A 146 -12.14 13.67 3.02
N VAL A 147 -12.88 12.70 3.56
CA VAL A 147 -12.32 11.62 4.42
C VAL A 147 -11.92 10.39 3.60
N CYS A 148 -10.72 9.80 3.80
CA CYS A 148 -10.19 8.67 3.00
C CYS A 148 -11.03 7.38 3.02
N PHE A 149 -12.06 7.32 3.88
CA PHE A 149 -13.03 6.23 3.94
C PHE A 149 -14.23 6.40 2.99
N SER A 150 -14.40 7.55 2.33
CA SER A 150 -15.62 7.85 1.57
C SER A 150 -15.50 7.77 0.04
N ALA A 151 -14.33 7.44 -0.50
CA ALA A 151 -14.14 7.24 -1.94
C ALA A 151 -13.43 5.89 -2.20
N PRO A 152 -14.17 4.84 -2.59
CA PRO A 152 -13.59 3.51 -2.78
C PRO A 152 -12.61 3.43 -3.95
N ALA A 153 -11.44 2.83 -3.72
CA ALA A 153 -10.62 2.27 -4.80
C ALA A 153 -11.34 1.06 -5.44
N ALA A 154 -11.02 0.67 -6.67
CA ALA A 154 -11.52 -0.61 -7.16
C ALA A 154 -10.94 -1.76 -6.31
N TYR A 155 -11.75 -2.80 -6.05
CA TYR A 155 -11.36 -3.99 -5.27
C TYR A 155 -11.07 -3.70 -3.79
N GLU A 156 -12.03 -3.07 -3.10
CA GLU A 156 -11.92 -2.89 -1.64
C GLU A 156 -12.32 -4.16 -0.89
N ILE A 157 -11.58 -4.50 0.16
CA ILE A 157 -11.91 -5.60 1.05
C ILE A 157 -12.78 -5.07 2.19
N LEU A 158 -13.97 -5.65 2.30
CA LEU A 158 -14.92 -5.39 3.38
C LEU A 158 -14.99 -6.60 4.32
N LEU A 159 -15.02 -6.34 5.62
CA LEU A 159 -15.40 -7.31 6.64
C LEU A 159 -16.62 -6.75 7.39
N GLN A 160 -17.70 -7.53 7.47
CA GLN A 160 -18.96 -7.09 8.09
C GLN A 160 -19.43 -5.72 7.55
N GLU A 161 -19.38 -5.54 6.21
CA GLU A 161 -19.74 -4.28 5.52
C GLU A 161 -18.85 -3.07 5.85
N ARG A 162 -17.73 -3.27 6.55
CA ARG A 162 -16.76 -2.21 6.87
C ARG A 162 -15.48 -2.41 6.10
N LYS A 163 -14.95 -1.32 5.54
CA LYS A 163 -13.65 -1.33 4.89
C LYS A 163 -12.56 -1.58 5.93
N VAL A 164 -11.77 -2.63 5.70
CA VAL A 164 -10.70 -3.05 6.63
C VAL A 164 -9.30 -2.77 6.12
N ILE A 165 -9.16 -2.47 4.83
CA ILE A 165 -7.86 -2.08 4.26
C ILE A 165 -8.00 -0.80 3.43
N GLY A 166 -7.31 0.25 3.87
CA GLY A 166 -7.11 1.48 3.10
C GLY A 166 -5.87 1.36 2.23
N ASN A 167 -6.03 1.08 0.93
CA ASN A 167 -4.92 0.89 0.01
C ASN A 167 -4.55 2.16 -0.77
N ALA A 168 -3.25 2.31 -1.05
CA ALA A 168 -2.75 3.28 -2.03
C ALA A 168 -1.62 2.66 -2.84
N GLN A 169 -1.55 2.99 -4.13
CA GLN A 169 -0.55 2.45 -5.05
C GLN A 169 0.16 3.56 -5.80
N ARG A 170 1.43 3.31 -6.12
CA ARG A 170 2.27 4.12 -6.98
C ARG A 170 3.01 3.23 -7.96
N VAL A 171 3.06 3.63 -9.22
CA VAL A 171 3.93 3.02 -10.24
C VAL A 171 4.99 4.04 -10.65
N ILE A 172 6.24 3.59 -10.77
CA ILE A 172 7.36 4.40 -11.28
C ILE A 172 8.15 3.63 -12.34
N MET A 173 8.96 4.37 -13.10
CA MET A 173 10.11 3.76 -13.77
C MET A 173 11.23 3.58 -12.75
N SER A 174 11.78 2.37 -12.65
CA SER A 174 12.74 1.95 -11.63
C SER A 174 13.88 1.12 -12.25
N GLY A 175 14.86 0.76 -11.41
CA GLY A 175 16.07 0.06 -11.81
C GLY A 175 17.12 0.98 -12.45
N GLN A 176 18.34 0.48 -12.55
CA GLN A 176 19.42 1.20 -13.24
C GLN A 176 19.15 1.26 -14.75
N TYR A 177 19.51 2.39 -15.36
CA TYR A 177 19.44 2.51 -16.81
C TYR A 177 20.53 1.65 -17.44
N VAL A 178 20.13 0.67 -18.25
CA VAL A 178 21.02 -0.14 -19.07
C VAL A 178 20.70 0.15 -20.54
N PRO A 179 21.68 0.62 -21.35
CA PRO A 179 21.47 0.87 -22.78
C PRO A 179 20.94 -0.36 -23.50
N GLY A 180 19.90 -0.19 -24.33
CA GLY A 180 19.28 -1.28 -25.10
C GLY A 180 18.27 -2.13 -24.31
N GLN A 181 18.11 -1.90 -22.99
CA GLN A 181 17.11 -2.59 -22.17
C GLN A 181 15.92 -1.68 -21.88
N ALA A 182 14.71 -2.25 -21.93
CA ALA A 182 13.51 -1.54 -21.51
C ALA A 182 13.59 -1.20 -20.01
N ARG A 183 13.14 0.00 -19.64
CA ARG A 183 13.06 0.40 -18.23
C ARG A 183 12.03 -0.44 -17.48
N SER A 184 12.37 -0.81 -16.25
CA SER A 184 11.46 -1.54 -15.37
C SER A 184 10.34 -0.62 -14.90
N ARG A 185 9.11 -1.15 -14.81
CA ARG A 185 7.97 -0.45 -14.22
C ARG A 185 7.65 -1.13 -12.89
N SER A 186 8.13 -0.56 -11.80
CA SER A 186 7.83 -1.09 -10.47
C SER A 186 6.67 -0.38 -9.83
N PHE A 187 5.95 -1.12 -8.99
CA PHE A 187 4.88 -0.59 -8.17
C PHE A 187 5.20 -0.76 -6.69
N LEU A 188 4.63 0.14 -5.89
CA LEU A 188 4.49 0.06 -4.45
C LEU A 188 3.00 0.17 -4.17
N GLN A 189 2.42 -0.86 -3.56
CA GLN A 189 1.12 -0.77 -2.93
C GLN A 189 1.31 -0.92 -1.42
N HIS A 190 0.71 -0.04 -0.64
CA HIS A 190 0.68 -0.17 0.81
C HIS A 190 -0.71 0.09 1.35
N GLY A 191 -1.00 -0.48 2.51
CA GLY A 191 -2.26 -0.27 3.18
C GLY A 191 -2.21 -0.64 4.65
N SER A 192 -3.17 -0.10 5.37
CA SER A 192 -3.30 -0.27 6.82
C SER A 192 -4.45 -1.19 7.16
N ILE A 193 -4.20 -2.14 8.04
CA ILE A 193 -5.15 -3.07 8.63
C ILE A 193 -5.28 -2.69 10.12
N PRO A 194 -6.42 -2.15 10.58
CA PRO A 194 -6.63 -1.85 11.99
C PRO A 194 -6.50 -3.13 12.83
N LEU A 195 -5.74 -3.06 13.93
CA LEU A 195 -5.62 -4.17 14.89
C LEU A 195 -6.46 -3.96 16.15
N GLN A 196 -6.93 -2.73 16.37
CA GLN A 196 -7.72 -2.30 17.50
C GLN A 196 -8.78 -1.31 17.00
N ASP A 197 -9.99 -1.39 17.56
CA ASP A 197 -11.10 -0.47 17.30
C ASP A 197 -10.87 0.92 17.94
#